data_AF-A0A2A2D6F3-F1
#
_entry.id   AF-A0A2A2D6F3-F1
#
_cell.length_a   1.000
_cell.length_b   1.000
_cell.length_c   1.000
_cell.angle_alpha   90.00
_cell.angle_beta   90.00
_cell.angle_gamma   90.00
#
_symmetry.space_group_name_H-M   'P 1'
#
loop_
_entity.id
_entity.type
_entity.pdbx_description
1 polymer ?
#
loop_
_entity_poly.entity_id
_entity_poly.type
_entity_poly.pdbx_seq_one_letter_code
_entity_poly.pdbx_strand_id
1 'polypeptide(L)'
;MPRPLRIGAPSLPLALIQVAQVQAAVATHHPGIRTEHVPLATPAQHEHHDGTGLMAGTVTSDIEHALLAGECDAAVRCMKDVPGVPLTPTGTVFAAYLPRGDRRDALVNRSGLPLDRLPPGTQIATSSVRRTALLTRSHPQLKAVPIHGTIDARLAAVESGAADASIVAFNELKNLGQWHLLAEVLGVQRMCPPLGAAVLGLQCRADDTKTISRLAPLDDPRTRREITAERILLRVLRGRCETPVAGHCTTRPDGRLSLRGTAFTPDGHRTLHCHQAGTDPATLGTHVAHELLSSGARDLADTYAL
;
A
#
# COMPACT_ATOMS: atom_id res chain seq x y z
N MET A 1 -37.12 -5.54 -6.08
CA MET A 1 -36.12 -5.33 -5.00
C MET A 1 -35.03 -4.40 -5.52
N PRO A 2 -34.42 -3.53 -4.69
CA PRO A 2 -33.34 -2.66 -5.15
C PRO A 2 -32.13 -3.48 -5.62
N ARG A 3 -31.50 -3.05 -6.71
CA ARG A 3 -30.27 -3.67 -7.26
C ARG A 3 -29.14 -3.61 -6.22
N PRO A 4 -28.37 -4.71 -6.03
CA PRO A 4 -27.22 -4.72 -5.12
C PRO A 4 -26.14 -3.73 -5.57
N LEU A 5 -25.31 -3.29 -4.62
CA LEU A 5 -24.08 -2.56 -4.89
C LEU A 5 -23.00 -3.57 -5.33
N ARG A 6 -22.51 -3.44 -6.57
CA ARG A 6 -21.45 -4.29 -7.13
C ARG A 6 -20.08 -3.80 -6.71
N ILE A 7 -19.35 -4.63 -5.96
CA ILE A 7 -18.03 -4.34 -5.43
C ILE A 7 -16.99 -5.16 -6.19
N GLY A 8 -16.20 -4.49 -7.03
CA GLY A 8 -15.13 -5.06 -7.81
C GLY A 8 -13.83 -5.27 -7.02
N ALA A 9 -13.26 -6.46 -7.09
CA ALA A 9 -11.91 -6.77 -6.61
C ALA A 9 -11.41 -8.09 -7.23
N PRO A 10 -10.10 -8.36 -7.24
CA PRO A 10 -9.59 -9.69 -7.59
C PRO A 10 -10.13 -10.79 -6.67
N SER A 11 -10.22 -12.02 -7.17
CA SER A 11 -10.69 -13.18 -6.39
C SER A 11 -9.60 -13.87 -5.55
N LEU A 12 -8.53 -13.14 -5.20
CA LEU A 12 -7.45 -13.64 -4.35
C LEU A 12 -7.88 -13.67 -2.87
N PRO A 13 -7.36 -14.58 -2.02
CA PRO A 13 -7.77 -14.72 -0.63
C PRO A 13 -7.81 -13.40 0.15
N LEU A 14 -6.72 -12.62 0.08
CA LEU A 14 -6.64 -11.32 0.75
C LEU A 14 -7.66 -10.30 0.20
N ALA A 15 -7.89 -10.28 -1.11
CA ALA A 15 -8.84 -9.37 -1.73
C ALA A 15 -10.30 -9.71 -1.34
N LEU A 16 -10.63 -10.99 -1.22
CA LEU A 16 -11.95 -11.44 -0.72
C LEU A 16 -12.18 -11.01 0.73
N ILE A 17 -11.15 -11.07 1.59
CA ILE A 17 -11.25 -10.55 2.97
C ILE A 17 -11.49 -9.04 2.96
N GLN A 18 -10.83 -8.29 2.08
CA GLN A 18 -11.03 -6.84 1.95
C GLN A 18 -12.42 -6.50 1.44
N VAL A 19 -12.94 -7.25 0.47
CA VAL A 19 -14.35 -7.13 0.03
C VAL A 19 -15.29 -7.38 1.19
N ALA A 20 -15.07 -8.43 1.99
CA ALA A 20 -15.90 -8.70 3.17
C ALA A 20 -15.85 -7.55 4.20
N GLN A 21 -14.69 -6.92 4.40
CA GLN A 21 -14.56 -5.73 5.26
C GLN A 21 -15.43 -4.57 4.74
N VAL A 22 -15.44 -4.34 3.43
CA VAL A 22 -16.28 -3.30 2.80
C VAL A 22 -17.76 -3.66 2.91
N GLN A 23 -18.13 -4.90 2.66
CA GLN A 23 -19.51 -5.38 2.77
C GLN A 23 -20.05 -5.21 4.21
N ALA A 24 -19.23 -5.53 5.21
CA ALA A 24 -19.58 -5.33 6.62
C ALA A 24 -19.78 -3.84 6.95
N ALA A 25 -18.92 -2.96 6.41
CA ALA A 25 -19.06 -1.52 6.58
C ALA A 25 -20.34 -1.00 5.89
N VAL A 26 -20.65 -1.45 4.67
CA VAL A 26 -21.90 -1.11 3.98
C VAL A 26 -23.11 -1.58 4.79
N ALA A 27 -23.12 -2.82 5.29
CA ALA A 27 -24.23 -3.36 6.07
C ALA A 27 -24.47 -2.58 7.38
N THR A 28 -23.41 -2.06 7.99
CA THR A 28 -23.48 -1.24 9.21
C THR A 28 -24.15 0.11 8.96
N HIS A 29 -23.76 0.82 7.89
CA HIS A 29 -24.30 2.15 7.57
C HIS A 29 -25.62 2.09 6.77
N HIS A 30 -25.85 1.00 6.04
CA HIS A 30 -26.97 0.80 5.14
C HIS A 30 -27.53 -0.63 5.21
N PRO A 31 -28.26 -1.02 6.28
CA PRO A 31 -28.76 -2.39 6.46
C PRO A 31 -29.66 -2.90 5.32
N GLY A 32 -30.29 -2.00 4.57
CA GLY A 32 -31.14 -2.34 3.43
C GLY A 32 -30.42 -2.49 2.09
N ILE A 33 -29.11 -2.17 2.01
CA ILE A 33 -28.33 -2.30 0.77
C ILE A 33 -27.70 -3.69 0.73
N ARG A 34 -28.09 -4.49 -0.27
CA ARG A 34 -27.37 -5.71 -0.61
C ARG A 34 -26.09 -5.38 -1.35
N THR A 35 -25.04 -6.15 -1.13
CA THR A 35 -23.75 -6.04 -1.82
C THR A 35 -23.43 -7.34 -2.54
N GLU A 36 -22.78 -7.27 -3.69
CA GLU A 36 -22.26 -8.44 -4.41
C GLU A 36 -20.80 -8.21 -4.81
N HIS A 37 -19.98 -9.26 -4.74
CA HIS A 37 -18.61 -9.22 -5.25
C HIS A 37 -18.63 -9.43 -6.76
N VAL A 38 -17.92 -8.57 -7.49
CA VAL A 38 -17.64 -8.74 -8.91
C VAL A 38 -16.16 -9.10 -9.06
N PRO A 39 -15.85 -10.34 -9.47
CA PRO A 39 -14.48 -10.74 -9.78
C PRO A 39 -13.89 -9.85 -10.87
N LEU A 40 -12.79 -9.18 -10.55
CA LEU A 40 -12.02 -8.43 -11.54
C LEU A 40 -10.74 -9.20 -11.86
N ALA A 41 -10.22 -9.00 -13.07
CA ALA A 41 -8.90 -9.49 -13.40
C ALA A 41 -7.89 -8.96 -12.38
N THR A 42 -7.00 -9.84 -11.93
CA THR A 42 -5.84 -9.38 -11.19
C THR A 42 -5.03 -8.55 -12.18
N PRO A 43 -4.62 -7.30 -11.85
CA PRO A 43 -3.67 -6.60 -12.69
C PRO A 43 -2.53 -7.57 -12.93
N ALA A 44 -2.30 -7.95 -14.18
CA ALA A 44 -1.10 -8.71 -14.47
C ALA A 44 0.04 -7.86 -13.90
N GLN A 45 0.86 -8.48 -13.04
CA GLN A 45 2.15 -7.93 -12.66
C GLN A 45 2.99 -7.96 -13.93
N HIS A 46 2.62 -7.15 -14.91
CA HIS A 46 3.30 -7.05 -16.16
C HIS A 46 4.67 -6.51 -15.80
N GLU A 47 5.68 -7.34 -15.99
CA GLU A 47 7.02 -6.92 -16.34
C GLU A 47 6.90 -5.96 -17.53
N HIS A 48 6.62 -4.67 -17.28
CA HIS A 48 6.91 -3.64 -18.26
C HIS A 48 8.41 -3.40 -18.21
N HIS A 49 9.14 -4.37 -18.75
CA HIS A 49 10.54 -4.22 -19.11
C HIS A 49 10.63 -3.54 -20.48
N ASP A 50 9.91 -2.44 -20.67
CA ASP A 50 10.11 -1.59 -21.83
C ASP A 50 11.07 -0.49 -21.43
N GLY A 51 12.35 -0.76 -21.66
CA GLY A 51 13.47 0.19 -21.62
C GLY A 51 13.34 1.30 -22.67
N THR A 52 12.17 1.92 -22.76
CA THR A 52 11.94 3.12 -23.57
C THR A 52 11.65 4.28 -22.63
N GLY A 53 12.66 5.14 -22.48
CA GLY A 53 12.47 6.47 -21.91
C GLY A 53 11.33 7.18 -22.63
N LEU A 54 10.44 7.77 -21.83
CA LEU A 54 9.25 8.52 -22.24
C LEU A 54 8.22 7.69 -23.03
N MET A 55 7.11 7.32 -22.37
CA MET A 55 5.78 7.47 -22.95
C MET A 55 4.79 7.90 -21.87
N ALA A 56 4.37 9.16 -21.95
CA ALA A 56 3.27 9.74 -21.20
C ALA A 56 1.95 9.18 -21.76
N GLY A 57 1.50 8.05 -21.20
CA GLY A 57 0.18 7.49 -21.45
C GLY A 57 -0.34 6.89 -20.14
N THR A 58 -1.46 7.42 -19.63
CA THR A 58 -2.10 6.95 -18.41
C THR A 58 -2.57 5.51 -18.63
N VAL A 59 -1.80 4.52 -18.19
CA VAL A 59 -2.26 3.13 -18.17
C VAL A 59 -3.34 3.03 -17.09
N THR A 60 -4.59 3.12 -17.55
CA THR A 60 -5.78 2.84 -16.75
C THR A 60 -5.70 1.37 -16.32
N SER A 61 -5.69 1.09 -15.02
CA SER A 61 -5.64 -0.29 -14.52
C SER A 61 -6.93 -1.05 -14.90
N ASP A 62 -6.87 -2.39 -14.95
CA ASP A 62 -8.04 -3.23 -15.26
C ASP A 62 -9.25 -2.92 -14.37
N ILE A 63 -9.00 -2.56 -13.10
CA ILE A 63 -10.05 -2.16 -12.16
C ILE A 63 -10.74 -0.87 -12.59
N GLU A 64 -9.99 0.10 -13.10
CA GLU A 64 -10.53 1.37 -13.56
C GLU A 64 -11.27 1.20 -14.88
N HIS A 65 -10.80 0.32 -15.77
CA HIS A 65 -11.54 -0.06 -16.96
C HIS A 65 -12.90 -0.67 -16.60
N ALA A 66 -12.94 -1.63 -15.67
CA ALA A 66 -14.18 -2.25 -15.20
C ALA A 66 -15.15 -1.24 -14.56
N LEU A 67 -14.64 -0.25 -13.83
CA LEU A 67 -15.46 0.83 -13.28
C LEU A 67 -16.06 1.71 -14.38
N LEU A 68 -15.26 2.13 -15.35
CA LEU A 68 -15.69 3.00 -16.46
C LEU A 68 -16.62 2.27 -17.43
N ALA A 69 -16.42 0.98 -17.65
CA ALA A 69 -17.28 0.10 -18.44
C ALA A 69 -18.61 -0.25 -17.73
N GLY A 70 -18.75 0.11 -16.44
CA GLY A 70 -19.96 -0.16 -15.68
C GLY A 70 -20.12 -1.63 -15.24
N GLU A 71 -19.05 -2.43 -15.27
CA GLU A 71 -19.03 -3.82 -14.84
C GLU A 71 -19.23 -3.97 -13.32
N CYS A 72 -18.67 -3.02 -12.56
CA CYS A 72 -18.92 -2.85 -11.13
C CYS A 72 -19.30 -1.40 -10.79
N ASP A 73 -19.85 -1.19 -9.60
CA ASP A 73 -20.29 0.15 -9.14
C ASP A 73 -19.18 0.82 -8.33
N ALA A 74 -18.52 0.05 -7.47
CA ALA A 74 -17.37 0.45 -6.68
C ALA A 74 -16.27 -0.60 -6.76
N ALA A 75 -15.01 -0.22 -6.54
CA ALA A 75 -13.90 -1.15 -6.46
C ALA A 75 -13.06 -0.93 -5.20
N VAL A 76 -12.57 -2.02 -4.62
CA VAL A 76 -11.73 -2.01 -3.42
C VAL A 76 -10.26 -1.91 -3.85
N ARG A 77 -9.56 -0.89 -3.37
CA ARG A 77 -8.14 -0.65 -3.68
C ARG A 77 -7.30 -0.63 -2.41
N CYS A 78 -6.23 -1.42 -2.38
CA CYS A 78 -5.16 -1.24 -1.40
C CYS A 78 -4.37 0.01 -1.76
N MET A 79 -4.38 1.04 -0.91
CA MET A 79 -3.82 2.34 -1.31
C MET A 79 -2.29 2.35 -1.48
N LYS A 80 -1.58 1.37 -0.91
CA LYS A 80 -0.15 1.14 -1.17
C LYS A 80 0.15 0.69 -2.60
N ASP A 81 -0.84 0.12 -3.29
CA ASP A 81 -0.71 -0.42 -4.65
C ASP A 81 -1.26 0.57 -5.70
N VAL A 82 -1.80 1.72 -5.26
CA VAL A 82 -2.31 2.77 -6.14
C VAL A 82 -1.19 3.78 -6.42
N PRO A 83 -0.79 4.01 -7.69
CA PRO A 83 0.29 4.92 -8.02
C PRO A 83 -0.01 6.37 -7.58
N GLY A 84 1.04 7.18 -7.46
CA GLY A 84 0.92 8.61 -7.18
C GLY A 84 0.47 9.43 -8.39
N VAL A 85 0.77 8.95 -9.61
CA VAL A 85 0.44 9.62 -10.87
C VAL A 85 -0.30 8.64 -11.79
N PRO A 86 -1.52 8.97 -12.25
CA PRO A 86 -2.36 10.07 -11.77
C PRO A 86 -2.80 9.86 -10.31
N LEU A 87 -3.23 10.91 -9.61
CA LEU A 87 -3.79 10.77 -8.25
C LEU A 87 -5.08 9.96 -8.28
N THR A 88 -5.87 10.15 -9.33
CA THR A 88 -7.05 9.37 -9.66
C THR A 88 -7.23 9.47 -11.18
N PRO A 89 -7.50 8.37 -11.89
CA PRO A 89 -7.79 8.40 -13.31
C PRO A 89 -9.04 9.23 -13.63
N THR A 90 -9.04 9.83 -14.82
CA THR A 90 -10.17 10.60 -15.35
C THR A 90 -11.46 9.77 -15.33
N GLY A 91 -12.56 10.39 -14.89
CA GLY A 91 -13.87 9.73 -14.81
C GLY A 91 -14.09 8.88 -13.55
N THR A 92 -13.10 8.78 -12.65
CA THR A 92 -13.24 8.05 -11.37
C THR A 92 -12.92 8.93 -10.17
N VAL A 93 -13.37 8.51 -8.98
CA VAL A 93 -13.11 9.17 -7.70
C VAL A 93 -12.93 8.14 -6.59
N PHE A 94 -12.08 8.43 -5.59
CA PHE A 94 -12.08 7.70 -4.31
C PHE A 94 -13.15 8.30 -3.39
N ALA A 95 -14.34 7.69 -3.38
CA ALA A 95 -15.49 8.16 -2.63
C ALA A 95 -15.32 7.99 -1.12
N ALA A 96 -14.60 6.96 -0.68
CA ALA A 96 -14.36 6.70 0.74
C ALA A 96 -13.01 6.01 1.00
N TYR A 97 -12.46 6.24 2.18
CA TYR A 97 -11.37 5.46 2.76
C TYR A 97 -11.83 4.83 4.07
N LEU A 98 -11.72 3.51 4.18
CA LEU A 98 -12.06 2.82 5.44
C LEU A 98 -11.08 3.17 6.57
N PRO A 99 -11.46 2.98 7.84
CA PRO A 99 -10.55 3.13 8.97
C PRO A 99 -9.24 2.36 8.75
N ARG A 100 -8.11 3.05 8.88
CA ARG A 100 -6.79 2.49 8.63
C ARG A 100 -6.44 1.36 9.61
N GLY A 101 -6.00 0.24 9.07
CA GLY A 101 -5.46 -0.88 9.84
C GLY A 101 -4.05 -0.62 10.39
N ASP A 102 -3.42 -1.66 10.90
CA ASP A 102 -2.05 -1.55 11.41
C ASP A 102 -1.04 -1.45 10.27
N ARG A 103 -0.35 -0.31 10.19
CA ARG A 103 0.59 -0.01 9.10
C ARG A 103 1.96 -0.67 9.28
N ARG A 104 2.22 -1.36 10.39
CA ARG A 104 3.52 -2.00 10.68
C ARG A 104 3.77 -3.19 9.77
N ASP A 105 5.04 -3.50 9.60
CA ASP A 105 5.47 -4.77 9.02
C ASP A 105 5.62 -5.83 10.12
N ALA A 106 5.59 -7.10 9.72
CA ALA A 106 5.80 -8.26 10.58
C ALA A 106 6.91 -9.13 10.02
N LEU A 107 7.81 -9.55 10.91
CA LEU A 107 8.74 -10.64 10.65
C LEU A 107 8.03 -11.96 10.90
N VAL A 108 8.13 -12.87 9.94
CA VAL A 108 7.68 -14.25 10.07
C VAL A 108 8.86 -15.19 9.86
N ASN A 109 8.99 -16.20 10.72
CA ASN A 109 9.98 -17.27 10.61
C ASN A 109 9.56 -18.48 11.44
N ARG A 110 10.17 -19.63 11.16
CA ARG A 110 9.87 -20.89 11.88
C ARG A 110 10.48 -20.98 13.27
N SER A 111 11.51 -20.18 13.56
CA SER A 111 12.27 -20.23 14.82
C SER A 111 11.67 -19.36 15.93
N GLY A 112 10.70 -18.50 15.61
CA GLY A 112 10.15 -17.51 16.52
C GLY A 112 11.16 -16.44 16.97
N LEU A 113 12.31 -16.34 16.31
CA LEU A 113 13.37 -15.40 16.70
C LEU A 113 13.04 -13.98 16.22
N PRO A 114 13.24 -12.95 17.05
CA PRO A 114 13.14 -11.57 16.61
C PRO A 114 14.26 -11.23 15.61
N LEU A 115 14.08 -10.13 14.86
CA LEU A 115 14.97 -9.76 13.74
C LEU A 115 16.43 -9.69 14.17
N ASP A 116 16.69 -9.05 15.31
CA ASP A 116 18.02 -8.80 15.87
C ASP A 116 18.74 -10.10 16.32
N ARG A 117 18.02 -11.24 16.39
CA ARG A 117 18.56 -12.53 16.82
C ARG A 117 18.66 -13.56 15.70
N LEU A 118 18.36 -13.19 14.47
CA LEU A 118 18.53 -14.09 13.32
C LEU A 118 20.03 -14.35 13.06
N PRO A 119 20.43 -15.61 12.78
CA PRO A 119 21.81 -15.93 12.46
C PRO A 119 22.33 -15.16 11.23
N PRO A 120 23.64 -14.86 11.17
CA PRO A 120 24.27 -14.38 9.95
C PRO A 120 23.99 -15.31 8.76
N GLY A 121 23.67 -14.73 7.61
CA GLY A 121 23.36 -15.45 6.38
C GLY A 121 21.89 -15.89 6.24
N THR A 122 21.04 -15.68 7.25
CA THR A 122 19.59 -15.97 7.16
C THR A 122 18.96 -15.26 5.96
N GLN A 123 18.20 -16.02 5.18
CA GLN A 123 17.53 -15.57 3.96
C GLN A 123 16.13 -15.02 4.27
N ILE A 124 15.95 -13.72 4.00
CA ILE A 124 14.69 -13.00 4.20
C ILE A 124 13.98 -12.85 2.84
N ALA A 125 12.91 -13.61 2.63
CA ALA A 125 12.09 -13.53 1.43
C ALA A 125 11.34 -12.20 1.32
N THR A 126 11.79 -11.31 0.43
CA THR A 126 11.09 -10.07 0.11
C THR A 126 11.51 -9.52 -1.25
N SER A 127 10.54 -9.10 -2.07
CA SER A 127 10.77 -8.34 -3.30
C SER A 127 10.57 -6.82 -3.11
N SER A 128 10.33 -6.37 -1.87
CA SER A 128 10.10 -4.95 -1.60
C SER A 128 11.42 -4.20 -1.51
N VAL A 129 11.67 -3.29 -2.46
CA VAL A 129 12.87 -2.42 -2.48
C VAL A 129 13.07 -1.71 -1.14
N ARG A 130 12.00 -1.19 -0.54
CA ARG A 130 12.01 -0.56 0.78
C ARG A 130 12.48 -1.52 1.89
N ARG A 131 11.96 -2.74 1.95
CA ARG A 131 12.33 -3.71 3.00
C ARG A 131 13.77 -4.15 2.82
N THR A 132 14.20 -4.40 1.57
CA THR A 132 15.58 -4.72 1.23
C THR A 132 16.52 -3.60 1.66
N ALA A 133 16.27 -2.35 1.25
CA ALA A 133 17.10 -1.21 1.62
C ALA A 133 17.23 -1.03 3.15
N LEU A 134 16.11 -1.15 3.88
CA LEU A 134 16.10 -1.04 5.34
C LEU A 134 16.82 -2.21 6.03
N LEU A 135 16.71 -3.43 5.48
CA LEU A 135 17.44 -4.60 5.97
C LEU A 135 18.94 -4.48 5.73
N THR A 136 19.37 -4.14 4.50
CA THR A 136 20.80 -3.98 4.17
C THR A 136 21.47 -2.98 5.10
N ARG A 137 20.78 -1.89 5.44
CA ARG A 137 21.30 -0.86 6.34
C ARG A 137 21.32 -1.29 7.82
N SER A 138 20.27 -1.94 8.31
CA SER A 138 20.12 -2.23 9.74
C SER A 138 20.72 -3.57 10.15
N HIS A 139 20.76 -4.54 9.23
CA HIS A 139 21.15 -5.92 9.44
C HIS A 139 21.96 -6.46 8.25
N PRO A 140 23.14 -5.90 7.96
CA PRO A 140 23.95 -6.27 6.79
C PRO A 140 24.40 -7.75 6.78
N GLN A 141 24.32 -8.44 7.91
CA GLN A 141 24.58 -9.87 8.04
C GLN A 141 23.45 -10.76 7.51
N LEU A 142 22.24 -10.22 7.29
CA LEU A 142 21.08 -10.94 6.76
C LEU A 142 21.00 -10.76 5.24
N LYS A 143 20.39 -11.72 4.53
CA LYS A 143 20.32 -11.72 3.06
C LYS A 143 18.87 -11.57 2.60
N ALA A 144 18.53 -10.42 2.00
CA ALA A 144 17.25 -10.28 1.32
C ALA A 144 17.25 -11.11 0.02
N VAL A 145 16.29 -12.01 -0.15
CA VAL A 145 16.13 -12.83 -1.35
C VAL A 145 14.79 -12.50 -2.03
N PRO A 146 14.78 -12.18 -3.34
CA PRO A 146 13.55 -11.79 -4.02
C PRO A 146 12.64 -13.01 -4.20
N ILE A 147 11.45 -12.93 -3.59
CA ILE A 147 10.34 -13.85 -3.86
C ILE A 147 9.16 -13.01 -4.33
N HIS A 148 8.87 -13.13 -5.63
CA HIS A 148 7.73 -12.50 -6.28
C HIS A 148 6.43 -13.27 -5.97
N GLY A 149 5.30 -12.62 -6.19
CA GLY A 149 3.97 -13.19 -5.93
C GLY A 149 3.30 -12.65 -4.67
N THR A 150 2.21 -13.32 -4.27
CA THR A 150 1.33 -12.90 -3.18
C THR A 150 2.00 -13.08 -1.80
N ILE A 151 1.37 -12.55 -0.77
CA ILE A 151 1.77 -12.84 0.61
C ILE A 151 1.72 -14.34 0.89
N ASP A 152 0.71 -15.05 0.40
CA ASP A 152 0.57 -16.51 0.58
C ASP A 152 1.79 -17.27 0.04
N ALA A 153 2.29 -16.91 -1.15
CA ALA A 153 3.48 -17.53 -1.73
C ALA A 153 4.72 -17.33 -0.85
N ARG A 154 4.87 -16.14 -0.24
CA ARG A 154 5.98 -15.86 0.69
C ARG A 154 5.84 -16.62 2.01
N LEU A 155 4.62 -16.74 2.55
CA LEU A 155 4.38 -17.51 3.78
C LEU A 155 4.67 -19.01 3.53
N ALA A 156 4.18 -19.55 2.42
CA ALA A 156 4.46 -20.93 2.03
C ALA A 156 5.96 -21.20 1.80
N ALA A 157 6.71 -20.23 1.26
CA ALA A 157 8.17 -20.34 1.14
C ALA A 157 8.86 -20.44 2.51
N VAL A 158 8.39 -19.71 3.52
CA VAL A 158 8.91 -19.80 4.89
C VAL A 158 8.54 -21.13 5.54
N GLU A 159 7.29 -21.58 5.39
CA GLU A 159 6.81 -22.84 5.96
C GLU A 159 7.55 -24.07 5.37
N SER A 160 7.70 -24.10 4.04
CA SER A 160 8.42 -25.16 3.33
C SER A 160 9.93 -25.13 3.56
N GLY A 161 10.48 -24.02 4.06
CA GLY A 161 11.92 -23.81 4.23
C GLY A 161 12.64 -23.40 2.95
N ALA A 162 11.92 -23.04 1.88
CA ALA A 162 12.50 -22.39 0.70
C ALA A 162 13.07 -20.99 1.02
N ALA A 163 12.62 -20.37 2.12
CA ALA A 163 13.26 -19.23 2.75
C ALA A 163 13.27 -19.41 4.27
N ASP A 164 14.23 -18.78 4.96
CA ASP A 164 14.33 -18.88 6.42
C ASP A 164 13.29 -18.01 7.14
N ALA A 165 13.01 -16.83 6.58
CA ALA A 165 12.07 -15.85 7.11
C ALA A 165 11.48 -14.99 5.98
N SER A 166 10.46 -14.20 6.29
CA SER A 166 9.92 -13.16 5.41
C SER A 166 9.52 -11.93 6.21
N ILE A 167 9.49 -10.77 5.56
CA ILE A 167 8.87 -9.56 6.11
C ILE A 167 7.64 -9.23 5.27
N VAL A 168 6.48 -9.21 5.93
CA VAL A 168 5.15 -9.01 5.33
C VAL A 168 4.40 -7.87 6.02
N ALA A 169 3.30 -7.39 5.45
CA ALA A 169 2.49 -6.38 6.12
C ALA A 169 1.73 -7.04 7.29
N PHE A 170 1.82 -6.47 8.48
CA PHE A 170 1.23 -7.06 9.68
C PHE A 170 -0.30 -7.18 9.57
N ASN A 171 -0.96 -6.16 9.03
CA ASN A 171 -2.41 -6.18 8.82
C ASN A 171 -2.85 -7.29 7.85
N GLU A 172 -2.04 -7.63 6.85
CA GLU A 172 -2.35 -8.69 5.88
C GLU A 172 -2.17 -10.06 6.51
N LEU A 173 -1.08 -10.26 7.27
CA LEU A 173 -0.86 -11.48 8.05
C LEU A 173 -2.04 -11.74 9.02
N LYS A 174 -2.47 -10.69 9.72
CA LYS A 174 -3.63 -10.71 10.62
C LYS A 174 -4.91 -11.13 9.89
N ASN A 175 -5.19 -10.49 8.76
CA ASN A 175 -6.41 -10.72 7.99
C ASN A 175 -6.47 -12.15 7.44
N LEU A 176 -5.33 -12.73 7.05
CA LEU A 176 -5.24 -14.10 6.60
C LEU A 176 -5.29 -15.15 7.72
N GLY A 177 -5.32 -14.72 8.98
CA GLY A 177 -5.32 -15.64 10.13
C GLY A 177 -3.97 -16.36 10.36
N GLN A 178 -2.89 -15.90 9.72
CA GLN A 178 -1.58 -16.55 9.71
C GLN A 178 -0.69 -16.15 10.90
N TRP A 179 -1.33 -15.93 12.06
CA TRP A 179 -0.69 -15.42 13.28
C TRP A 179 0.40 -16.33 13.85
N HIS A 180 0.27 -17.64 13.63
CA HIS A 180 1.18 -18.63 14.17
C HIS A 180 2.60 -18.53 13.59
N LEU A 181 2.78 -17.84 12.45
CA LEU A 181 4.08 -17.58 11.83
C LEU A 181 4.75 -16.29 12.35
N LEU A 182 4.04 -15.47 13.13
CA LEU A 182 4.53 -14.18 13.61
C LEU A 182 5.68 -14.37 14.60
N ALA A 183 6.85 -13.85 14.27
CA ALA A 183 7.99 -13.79 15.19
C ALA A 183 8.10 -12.40 15.86
N GLU A 184 7.93 -11.32 15.09
CA GLU A 184 8.02 -9.95 15.62
C GLU A 184 7.15 -8.97 14.82
N VAL A 185 6.48 -8.04 15.50
CA VAL A 185 5.87 -6.87 14.85
C VAL A 185 6.89 -5.73 14.82
N LEU A 186 7.30 -5.32 13.62
CA LEU A 186 8.35 -4.32 13.41
C LEU A 186 7.78 -2.91 13.52
N GLY A 187 8.28 -2.14 14.49
CA GLY A 187 7.87 -0.74 14.68
C GLY A 187 8.19 0.14 13.46
N VAL A 188 7.36 1.16 13.21
CA VAL A 188 7.47 2.05 12.03
C VAL A 188 8.78 2.85 11.96
N GLN A 189 9.53 2.95 13.06
CA GLN A 189 10.86 3.55 13.07
C GLN A 189 11.94 2.59 12.55
N ARG A 190 11.77 1.28 12.78
CA ARG A 190 12.67 0.23 12.29
C ARG A 190 12.38 -0.12 10.84
N MET A 191 11.10 -0.31 10.54
CA MET A 191 10.61 -0.67 9.21
C MET A 191 9.57 0.36 8.79
N CYS A 192 10.03 1.50 8.26
CA CYS A 192 9.15 2.56 7.79
C CYS A 192 8.21 1.99 6.72
N PRO A 193 6.89 2.10 6.84
CA PRO A 193 5.95 1.42 5.95
C PRO A 193 5.85 2.10 4.58
N PRO A 194 5.26 1.44 3.55
CA PRO A 194 4.97 2.11 2.31
C PRO A 194 3.86 3.15 2.51
N LEU A 195 3.88 4.20 1.69
CA LEU A 195 2.78 5.17 1.63
C LEU A 195 1.49 4.43 1.26
N GLY A 196 0.40 4.70 1.99
CA GLY A 196 -0.87 3.99 1.82
C GLY A 196 -0.99 2.63 2.50
N ALA A 197 0.00 2.23 3.31
CA ALA A 197 -0.07 0.98 4.07
C ALA A 197 -1.34 0.88 4.92
N ALA A 198 -2.00 -0.28 4.82
CA ALA A 198 -3.20 -0.64 5.58
C ALA A 198 -4.43 0.27 5.38
N VAL A 199 -4.51 0.97 4.24
CA VAL A 199 -5.71 1.74 3.85
C VAL A 199 -6.41 1.06 2.68
N LEU A 200 -7.73 0.85 2.82
CA LEU A 200 -8.61 0.46 1.73
C LEU A 200 -9.36 1.69 1.21
N GLY A 201 -9.16 2.01 -0.07
CA GLY A 201 -9.93 3.03 -0.78
C GLY A 201 -11.05 2.43 -1.60
N LEU A 202 -12.20 3.08 -1.59
CA LEU A 202 -13.37 2.73 -2.40
C LEU A 202 -13.45 3.68 -3.59
N GLN A 203 -13.12 3.15 -4.76
CA GLN A 203 -13.13 3.91 -6.01
C GLN A 203 -14.43 3.65 -6.76
N CYS A 204 -15.05 4.69 -7.34
CA CYS A 204 -16.20 4.56 -8.21
C CYS A 204 -16.13 5.56 -9.36
N ARG A 205 -17.11 5.55 -10.26
CA ARG A 205 -17.24 6.58 -11.30
C ARG A 205 -17.55 7.93 -10.66
N ALA A 206 -16.97 8.99 -11.23
CA ALA A 206 -17.09 10.35 -10.70
C ALA A 206 -18.50 10.96 -10.92
N ASP A 207 -19.23 10.49 -11.93
CA ASP A 207 -20.60 10.91 -12.25
C ASP A 207 -21.68 10.07 -11.55
N ASP A 208 -21.31 8.95 -10.93
CA ASP A 208 -22.23 8.08 -10.20
C ASP A 208 -22.50 8.59 -8.77
N THR A 209 -23.26 9.69 -8.71
CA THR A 209 -23.67 10.35 -7.46
C THR A 209 -24.39 9.42 -6.49
N LYS A 210 -25.12 8.41 -7.01
CA LYS A 210 -25.82 7.42 -6.20
C LYS A 210 -24.83 6.49 -5.48
N THR A 211 -23.82 5.98 -6.19
CA THR A 211 -22.77 5.17 -5.57
C THR A 211 -21.93 6.00 -4.61
N ILE A 212 -21.54 7.22 -4.98
CA ILE A 212 -20.82 8.14 -4.09
C ILE A 212 -21.59 8.34 -2.78
N SER A 213 -22.89 8.60 -2.84
CA SER A 213 -23.72 8.82 -1.65
C SER A 213 -23.84 7.59 -0.75
N ARG A 214 -23.78 6.38 -1.34
CA ARG A 214 -23.79 5.10 -0.59
C ARG A 214 -22.43 4.77 0.04
N LEU A 215 -21.35 5.27 -0.52
CA LEU A 215 -19.99 5.04 -0.02
C LEU A 215 -19.57 6.10 1.00
N ALA A 216 -20.08 7.34 0.89
CA ALA A 216 -19.67 8.46 1.74
C ALA A 216 -19.72 8.17 3.26
N PRO A 217 -20.71 7.43 3.81
CA PRO A 217 -20.73 7.13 5.24
C PRO A 217 -19.61 6.19 5.72
N LEU A 218 -18.96 5.46 4.80
CA LEU A 218 -17.84 4.55 5.11
C LEU A 218 -16.51 5.30 5.19
N ASP A 219 -16.49 6.59 4.84
CA ASP A 219 -15.28 7.40 4.84
C ASP A 219 -14.86 7.77 6.26
N ASP A 220 -13.66 7.34 6.65
CA ASP A 220 -13.03 7.73 7.91
C ASP A 220 -12.26 9.06 7.73
N PRO A 221 -12.69 10.16 8.37
CA PRO A 221 -12.06 11.47 8.17
C PRO A 221 -10.58 11.52 8.58
N ARG A 222 -10.20 10.74 9.59
CA ARG A 222 -8.82 10.64 10.04
C ARG A 222 -7.96 9.98 8.97
N THR A 223 -8.39 8.82 8.47
CA THR A 223 -7.69 8.08 7.41
C THR A 223 -7.62 8.91 6.14
N ARG A 224 -8.70 9.60 5.74
CA ARG A 224 -8.70 10.53 4.60
C ARG A 224 -7.60 11.58 4.72
N ARG A 225 -7.49 12.27 5.87
CA ARG A 225 -6.44 13.28 6.07
C ARG A 225 -5.04 12.68 6.01
N GLU A 226 -4.83 11.52 6.65
CA GLU A 226 -3.53 10.84 6.64
C GLU A 226 -3.13 10.37 5.23
N ILE A 227 -4.04 9.72 4.50
CA ILE A 227 -3.77 9.18 3.17
C ILE A 227 -3.61 10.27 2.12
N THR A 228 -4.33 11.40 2.24
CA THR A 228 -4.14 12.54 1.33
C THR A 228 -2.71 13.06 1.41
N ALA A 229 -2.16 13.26 2.61
CA ALA A 229 -0.78 13.72 2.76
C ALA A 229 0.23 12.73 2.16
N GLU A 230 0.04 11.43 2.41
CA GLU A 230 0.88 10.36 1.86
C GLU A 230 0.81 10.27 0.32
N ARG A 231 -0.39 10.39 -0.25
CA ARG A 231 -0.59 10.32 -1.70
C ARG A 231 -0.05 11.54 -2.44
N ILE A 232 -0.13 12.73 -1.83
CA ILE A 232 0.49 13.93 -2.41
C ILE A 232 2.02 13.80 -2.39
N LEU A 233 2.60 13.32 -1.29
CA LEU A 233 4.02 13.00 -1.24
C LEU A 233 4.41 12.02 -2.36
N LEU A 234 3.68 10.90 -2.50
CA LEU A 234 3.93 9.91 -3.56
C LEU A 234 3.80 10.52 -4.96
N ARG A 235 2.78 11.36 -5.22
CA ARG A 235 2.55 12.02 -6.50
C ARG A 235 3.72 12.93 -6.88
N VAL A 236 4.17 13.79 -5.96
CA VAL A 236 5.24 14.76 -6.24
C VAL A 236 6.55 14.04 -6.53
N LEU A 237 6.82 12.94 -5.83
CA LEU A 237 7.95 12.05 -6.12
C LEU A 237 7.73 11.16 -7.36
N ARG A 238 6.57 11.26 -8.03
CA ARG A 238 6.17 10.40 -9.16
C ARG A 238 6.30 8.90 -8.86
N GLY A 239 6.06 8.52 -7.61
CA GLY A 239 6.28 7.16 -7.15
C GLY A 239 5.17 6.18 -7.52
N ARG A 240 5.57 4.91 -7.64
CA ARG A 240 4.76 3.70 -7.76
C ARG A 240 5.15 2.69 -6.67
N CYS A 241 4.54 1.50 -6.67
CA CYS A 241 4.76 0.47 -5.65
C CYS A 241 6.24 0.02 -5.51
N GLU A 242 7.01 0.10 -6.59
CA GLU A 242 8.43 -0.29 -6.64
C GLU A 242 9.40 0.86 -6.34
N THR A 243 8.89 2.10 -6.32
CA THR A 243 9.75 3.26 -6.05
C THR A 243 10.35 3.11 -4.65
N PRO A 244 11.65 3.38 -4.46
CA PRO A 244 12.33 3.25 -3.18
C PRO A 244 11.96 4.40 -2.23
N VAL A 245 10.67 4.51 -1.92
CA VAL A 245 10.08 5.50 -1.04
C VAL A 245 9.21 4.83 0.02
N ALA A 246 9.23 5.39 1.21
CA ALA A 246 8.45 4.97 2.35
C ALA A 246 7.89 6.20 3.05
N GLY A 247 6.88 5.99 3.87
CA GLY A 247 6.40 7.02 4.73
C GLY A 247 5.07 6.67 5.38
N HIS A 248 4.76 7.45 6.40
CA HIS A 248 3.44 7.41 7.01
C HIS A 248 3.10 8.77 7.60
N CYS A 249 1.82 9.10 7.50
CA CYS A 249 1.18 10.20 8.19
C CYS A 249 0.42 9.67 9.38
N THR A 250 0.39 10.46 10.46
CA THR A 250 -0.42 10.20 11.65
C THR A 250 -1.07 11.49 12.11
N THR A 251 -2.32 11.40 12.51
CA THR A 251 -3.01 12.50 13.21
C THR A 251 -2.64 12.46 14.69
N ARG A 252 -2.09 13.56 15.20
CA ARG A 252 -1.71 13.76 16.60
C ARG A 252 -2.93 14.11 17.48
N PRO A 253 -2.81 14.02 18.82
CA PRO A 253 -3.89 14.40 19.73
C PRO A 253 -4.37 15.85 19.58
N ASP A 254 -3.48 16.76 19.16
CA ASP A 254 -3.79 18.18 18.90
C ASP A 254 -4.46 18.42 17.53
N GLY A 255 -4.80 17.36 16.79
CA GLY A 255 -5.44 17.42 15.48
C GLY A 255 -4.49 17.72 14.31
N ARG A 256 -3.20 17.97 14.56
CA ARG A 256 -2.18 18.17 13.52
C ARG A 256 -1.76 16.84 12.91
N LEU A 257 -1.38 16.89 11.64
CA LEU A 257 -0.77 15.79 10.92
C LEU A 257 0.74 15.78 11.15
N SER A 258 1.31 14.59 11.20
CA SER A 258 2.74 14.32 11.32
C SER A 258 3.13 13.35 10.23
N LEU A 259 3.81 13.83 9.19
CA LEU A 259 4.19 13.05 8.02
C LEU A 259 5.69 12.78 8.05
N ARG A 260 6.05 11.50 8.04
CA ARG A 260 7.41 11.03 7.79
C ARG A 260 7.50 10.53 6.36
N GLY A 261 8.45 11.05 5.60
CA GLY A 261 8.83 10.56 4.29
C GLY A 261 10.25 10.02 4.34
N THR A 262 10.54 8.98 3.56
CA THR A 262 11.88 8.45 3.43
C THR A 262 12.11 7.99 1.99
N ALA A 263 13.28 8.30 1.44
CA ALA A 263 13.74 7.80 0.15
C ALA A 263 15.07 7.06 0.33
N PHE A 264 15.31 6.02 -0.44
CA PHE A 264 16.50 5.18 -0.32
C PHE A 264 17.15 4.98 -1.69
N THR A 265 18.46 4.74 -1.75
CA THR A 265 19.01 3.99 -2.89
C THR A 265 18.47 2.55 -2.84
N PRO A 266 18.32 1.87 -3.98
CA PRO A 266 17.89 0.46 -4.00
C PRO A 266 18.75 -0.48 -3.15
N ASP A 267 20.05 -0.23 -3.10
CA ASP A 267 21.02 -0.96 -2.27
C ASP A 267 20.93 -0.62 -0.77
N GLY A 268 20.17 0.41 -0.39
CA GLY A 268 20.02 0.89 0.98
C GLY A 268 21.21 1.68 1.54
N HIS A 269 22.29 1.89 0.78
CA HIS A 269 23.49 2.60 1.25
C HIS A 269 23.25 4.09 1.54
N ARG A 270 22.33 4.73 0.81
CA ARG A 270 21.88 6.09 1.10
C ARG A 270 20.42 6.09 1.49
N THR A 271 20.10 6.87 2.51
CA THR A 271 18.72 7.09 2.95
C THR A 271 18.52 8.56 3.28
N LEU A 272 17.46 9.14 2.73
CA LEU A 272 17.01 10.49 3.03
C LEU A 272 15.75 10.41 3.88
N HIS A 273 15.71 11.15 4.98
CA HIS A 273 14.55 11.21 5.85
C HIS A 273 14.05 12.65 5.91
N CYS A 274 12.73 12.80 5.90
CA CYS A 274 12.07 14.07 6.14
C CYS A 274 10.91 13.83 7.12
N HIS A 275 10.74 14.72 8.09
CA HIS A 275 9.64 14.65 9.05
C HIS A 275 9.11 16.06 9.30
N GLN A 276 7.87 16.30 8.91
CA GLN A 276 7.18 17.58 9.09
C GLN A 276 5.84 17.40 9.79
N ALA A 277 5.30 18.50 10.31
CA ALA A 277 3.97 18.54 10.90
C ALA A 277 3.17 19.74 10.40
N GLY A 278 1.89 19.54 10.09
CA GLY A 278 1.02 20.56 9.50
C GLY A 278 -0.46 20.25 9.73
N THR A 279 -1.35 21.16 9.33
CA THR A 279 -2.81 20.98 9.46
C THR A 279 -3.45 20.57 8.14
N ASP A 280 -2.98 21.15 7.03
CA ASP A 280 -3.40 20.84 5.67
C ASP A 280 -2.64 19.63 5.08
N PRO A 281 -3.32 18.52 4.74
CA PRO A 281 -2.68 17.33 4.19
C PRO A 281 -1.88 17.59 2.90
N ALA A 282 -2.44 18.39 1.98
CA ALA A 282 -1.85 18.57 0.65
C ALA A 282 -0.57 19.40 0.71
N THR A 283 -0.58 20.50 1.47
CA THR A 283 0.59 21.33 1.73
C THR A 283 1.67 20.52 2.44
N LEU A 284 1.30 19.73 3.45
CA LEU A 284 2.25 18.88 4.19
C LEU A 284 2.91 17.83 3.28
N GLY A 285 2.13 17.13 2.45
CA GLY A 285 2.64 16.15 1.49
C GLY A 285 3.61 16.77 0.49
N THR A 286 3.26 17.94 -0.05
CA THR A 286 4.10 18.69 -1.01
C THR A 286 5.41 19.16 -0.37
N HIS A 287 5.35 19.68 0.86
CA HIS A 287 6.53 20.16 1.58
C HIS A 287 7.54 19.02 1.83
N VAL A 288 7.07 17.89 2.37
CA VAL A 288 7.92 16.71 2.62
C VAL A 288 8.54 16.19 1.32
N ALA A 289 7.78 16.21 0.22
CA ALA A 289 8.30 15.77 -1.08
C ALA A 289 9.40 16.71 -1.60
N HIS A 290 9.20 18.03 -1.53
CA HIS A 290 10.21 18.99 -1.95
C HIS A 290 11.48 18.93 -1.12
N GLU A 291 11.37 18.74 0.20
CA GLU A 291 12.53 18.60 1.09
C GLU A 291 13.34 17.33 0.77
N LEU A 292 12.66 16.22 0.44
CA LEU A 292 13.33 15.01 -0.05
C LEU A 292 14.00 15.25 -1.41
N LEU A 293 13.31 15.91 -2.35
CA LEU A 293 13.87 16.22 -3.68
C LEU A 293 15.10 17.13 -3.59
N SER A 294 15.05 18.18 -2.77
CA SER A 294 16.21 19.08 -2.55
C SER A 294 17.37 18.37 -1.86
N SER A 295 17.09 17.30 -1.12
CA SER A 295 18.11 16.44 -0.49
C SER A 295 18.66 15.36 -1.44
N GLY A 296 18.26 15.35 -2.71
CA GLY A 296 18.76 14.43 -3.74
C GLY A 296 17.90 13.18 -3.95
N ALA A 297 16.63 13.16 -3.54
CA ALA A 297 15.77 11.99 -3.75
C ALA A 297 15.52 11.67 -5.24
N ARG A 298 15.68 12.64 -6.13
CA ARG A 298 15.54 12.42 -7.58
C ARG A 298 16.63 11.51 -8.11
N ASP A 299 17.87 11.75 -7.70
CA ASP A 299 19.03 10.95 -8.06
C ASP A 299 18.90 9.48 -7.58
N LEU A 300 18.14 9.25 -6.51
CA LEU A 300 17.85 7.91 -5.98
C LEU A 300 16.80 7.14 -6.81
N ALA A 301 15.89 7.86 -7.47
CA ALA A 301 14.82 7.28 -8.27
C ALA A 301 15.27 6.98 -9.71
N ASP A 302 16.15 7.80 -10.28
CA ASP A 302 16.67 7.64 -11.65
C ASP A 302 17.59 6.41 -11.80
N THR A 303 18.02 5.78 -10.69
CA THR A 303 18.75 4.50 -10.72
C THR A 303 17.88 3.32 -11.20
N TYR A 304 16.56 3.47 -11.29
CA TYR A 304 15.61 2.47 -11.83
C TYR A 304 15.10 2.80 -13.25
N ALA A 305 15.65 3.83 -13.90
CA ALA A 305 15.33 4.20 -15.29
C ALA A 305 16.31 3.60 -16.33
N LEU A 306 17.14 2.64 -15.93
CA LEU A 306 18.03 1.86 -16.81
C LEU A 306 17.52 0.43 -16.96
#